data_AF-A0A924RBA2-F1
#
_entry.id   AF-A0A924RBA2-F1
#
_cell.length_a   1.000
_cell.length_b   1.000
_cell.length_c   1.000
_cell.angle_alpha   90.00
_cell.angle_beta   90.00
_cell.angle_gamma   90.00
#
_symmetry.space_group_name_H-M   'P 1'
#
loop_
_entity.id
_entity.type
_entity.pdbx_description
1 polymer ?
#
loop_
_entity_poly.entity_id
_entity_poly.type
_entity_poly.pdbx_seq_one_letter_code
_entity_poly.pdbx_strand_id
1 'polypeptide(L)'
;MSFVAALRISRRSIAQQGAFPHDETDTTGRLWRHAIGELIGRLLPRRRPRANPRVAKRKYTKWHVKRAHHRGWPQPDRPSEAAVII
;
A
#
# COMPACT_ATOMS: atom_id res chain seq x y z
N MET A 1 -1.58 7.12 3.28
CA MET A 1 -0.92 6.28 4.29
C MET A 1 0.54 5.98 3.97
N SER A 2 1.48 6.49 4.77
CA SER A 2 2.83 5.93 4.83
C SER A 2 2.85 4.68 5.73
N PHE A 3 3.83 3.79 5.55
CA PHE A 3 3.99 2.59 6.39
C PHE A 3 4.06 2.93 7.89
N VAL A 4 4.77 4.01 8.24
CA VAL A 4 4.89 4.51 9.61
C VAL A 4 3.55 4.97 10.19
N ALA A 5 2.70 5.61 9.36
CA ALA A 5 1.37 6.02 9.81
C ALA A 5 0.46 4.82 10.11
N ALA A 6 0.51 3.78 9.26
CA ALA A 6 -0.24 2.54 9.49
C ALA A 6 0.25 1.79 10.75
N LEU A 7 1.56 1.76 10.99
CA LEU A 7 2.16 1.20 12.20
C LEU A 7 1.72 1.93 13.47
N ARG A 8 1.63 3.28 13.43
CA ARG A 8 1.17 4.08 14.57
C ARG A 8 -0.29 3.81 14.91
N ILE A 9 -1.15 3.69 13.89
CA ILE A 9 -2.57 3.32 14.05
C ILE A 9 -2.70 1.92 14.67
N SER A 10 -1.96 0.95 14.13
CA SER A 10 -1.96 -0.44 14.63
C SER A 10 -1.49 -0.50 16.08
N ARG A 11 -0.39 0.18 16.41
CA ARG A 11 0.15 0.22 17.78
C ARG A 11 -0.81 0.88 18.77
N ARG A 12 -1.52 1.95 18.36
CA ARG A 12 -2.52 2.61 19.20
C ARG A 12 -3.73 1.70 19.45
N SER A 13 -4.19 0.98 18.43
CA SER A 13 -5.27 -0.01 18.55
C SER A 13 -4.90 -1.15 19.50
N ILE A 14 -3.66 -1.65 19.42
CA ILE A 14 -3.16 -2.71 20.31
C ILE A 14 -2.93 -2.19 21.73
N ALA A 15 -2.44 -0.96 21.89
CA ALA A 15 -2.30 -0.34 23.21
C ALA A 15 -3.66 -0.12 23.89
N GLN A 16 -4.72 0.14 23.13
CA GLN A 16 -6.09 0.17 23.62
C GLN A 16 -6.64 -1.23 23.99
N GLN A 17 -6.03 -2.31 23.48
CA GLN A 17 -6.35 -3.69 23.89
C GLN A 17 -5.68 -4.10 25.21
N GLY A 18 -4.60 -3.42 25.66
CA GLY A 18 -3.78 -3.87 26.77
C GLY A 18 -3.97 -3.07 28.07
N ALA A 19 -4.88 -3.51 28.94
CA ALA A 19 -4.80 -3.23 30.38
C ALA A 19 -5.49 -4.27 31.29
N PHE A 20 -6.46 -5.07 30.81
CA PHE A 20 -7.22 -6.00 31.67
C PHE A 20 -7.66 -7.26 30.89
N PRO A 21 -7.93 -8.40 31.56
CA PRO A 21 -8.39 -9.60 30.87
C PRO A 21 -9.76 -9.32 30.23
N HIS A 22 -9.84 -9.40 28.90
CA HIS A 22 -11.10 -9.20 28.17
C HIS A 22 -11.86 -10.51 28.14
N ASP A 23 -12.86 -10.65 28.99
CA ASP A 23 -13.98 -11.55 28.74
C ASP A 23 -15.03 -10.76 27.97
N GLU A 24 -14.84 -10.53 26.66
CA GLU A 24 -15.90 -10.02 25.78
C GLU A 24 -15.45 -10.04 24.31
N THR A 25 -16.01 -10.97 23.54
CA THR A 25 -15.81 -11.12 22.09
C THR A 25 -16.16 -9.86 21.28
N ASP A 26 -16.96 -8.95 21.84
CA ASP A 26 -17.44 -7.73 21.18
C ASP A 26 -16.40 -6.57 21.20
N THR A 27 -15.49 -6.55 22.19
CA THR A 27 -14.48 -5.49 22.33
C THR A 27 -13.43 -5.53 21.22
N THR A 28 -12.99 -6.73 20.82
CA THR A 28 -12.08 -6.91 19.68
C THR A 28 -12.70 -6.42 18.37
N GLY A 29 -13.99 -6.72 18.13
CA GLY A 29 -14.70 -6.31 16.93
C GLY A 29 -14.90 -4.79 16.83
N ARG A 30 -15.14 -4.11 17.96
CA ARG A 30 -15.20 -2.63 18.02
C ARG A 30 -13.87 -1.98 17.70
N LEU A 31 -12.79 -2.45 18.33
CA LEU A 31 -11.44 -1.92 18.10
C LEU A 31 -11.00 -2.15 16.65
N TRP A 32 -11.37 -3.30 16.07
CA TRP A 32 -11.00 -3.60 14.71
C TRP A 32 -11.70 -2.72 13.68
N ARG A 33 -13.00 -2.47 13.87
CA ARG A 33 -13.74 -1.48 13.07
C ARG A 33 -13.17 -0.07 13.19
N HIS A 34 -12.77 0.34 14.39
CA HIS A 34 -12.14 1.64 14.61
C HIS A 34 -10.81 1.77 13.84
N ALA A 35 -9.93 0.76 13.94
CA ALA A 35 -8.65 0.76 13.22
C ALA A 35 -8.84 0.78 11.69
N ILE A 36 -9.81 0.02 11.16
CA ILE A 36 -10.17 0.03 9.74
C ILE A 36 -10.66 1.42 9.32
N GLY A 37 -11.50 2.07 10.14
CA GLY A 37 -11.95 3.44 9.92
C GLY A 37 -10.79 4.44 9.83
N GLU A 38 -9.83 4.37 10.76
CA GLU A 38 -8.63 5.22 10.72
C GLU A 38 -7.75 4.95 9.49
N LEU A 39 -7.69 3.70 9.02
CA LEU A 39 -6.96 3.30 7.82
C LEU A 39 -7.58 3.86 6.54
N ILE A 40 -8.91 3.74 6.41
CA ILE A 40 -9.67 4.24 5.25
C ILE A 40 -9.66 5.78 5.23
N GLY A 41 -9.72 6.42 6.40
CA GLY A 41 -9.70 7.89 6.52
C GLY A 41 -8.41 8.57 6.05
N ARG A 42 -7.30 7.83 5.84
CA ARG A 42 -6.06 8.41 5.29
C ARG A 42 -5.48 7.62 4.12
N LEU A 43 -6.34 7.09 3.25
CA LEU A 43 -5.91 6.39 2.03
C LEU A 43 -4.85 7.18 1.24
N LEU A 44 -3.91 6.45 0.62
CA LEU A 44 -2.99 7.08 -0.32
C LEU A 44 -3.75 7.58 -1.55
N PRO A 45 -3.30 8.69 -2.17
CA PRO A 45 -3.83 9.09 -3.46
C PRO A 45 -3.74 7.95 -4.48
N ARG A 46 -4.71 7.91 -5.39
CA ARG A 46 -4.73 6.93 -6.49
C ARG A 46 -3.42 7.00 -7.26
N ARG A 47 -2.75 5.86 -7.41
CA ARG A 47 -1.45 5.78 -8.07
C ARG A 47 -1.63 6.03 -9.57
N ARG A 48 -0.71 6.80 -10.17
CA ARG A 48 -0.69 7.01 -11.63
C ARG A 48 -0.18 5.75 -12.33
N PRO A 49 -0.77 5.35 -13.48
CA PRO A 49 -0.25 4.25 -14.28
C PRO A 49 1.17 4.58 -14.76
N ARG A 50 2.02 3.55 -14.83
CA ARG A 50 3.40 3.68 -15.30
C ARG A 50 3.78 2.46 -16.12
N ALA A 51 4.52 2.69 -17.21
CA ALA A 51 5.04 1.60 -18.04
C ALA A 51 6.03 0.69 -17.28
N ASN A 52 6.66 1.19 -16.23
CA ASN A 52 7.53 0.40 -15.36
C ASN A 52 6.92 0.35 -13.95
N PRO A 53 6.47 -0.83 -13.48
CA PRO A 53 5.99 -0.99 -12.12
C PRO A 53 7.12 -0.71 -11.10
N ARG A 54 6.74 -0.23 -9.91
CA ARG A 54 7.72 0.18 -8.88
C ARG A 54 8.31 -0.99 -8.08
N VAL A 55 7.80 -2.22 -8.26
CA VAL A 55 8.17 -3.39 -7.44
C VAL A 55 8.74 -4.49 -8.34
N ALA A 56 9.76 -5.17 -7.82
CA ALA A 56 10.57 -6.23 -8.43
C ALA A 56 11.31 -5.81 -9.72
N LYS A 57 12.33 -4.96 -9.57
CA LYS A 57 13.45 -5.01 -10.52
C LYS A 57 14.36 -6.17 -10.14
N ARG A 58 14.36 -7.22 -10.95
CA ARG A 58 15.51 -8.14 -11.00
C ARG A 58 16.73 -7.32 -11.43
N LYS A 59 17.80 -7.36 -10.64
CA LYS A 59 19.09 -6.77 -11.03
C LYS A 59 19.62 -7.58 -12.20
N TYR A 60 19.79 -6.94 -13.36
CA TYR A 60 20.47 -7.52 -14.52
C TYR A 60 21.83 -6.84 -14.67
N THR A 61 22.89 -7.63 -14.87
CA THR A 61 24.29 -7.17 -14.90
C THR A 61 24.74 -6.53 -16.23
N LYS A 62 23.84 -6.33 -17.21
CA LYS A 62 24.17 -5.71 -18.51
C LYS A 62 23.07 -4.78 -19.04
N TRP A 63 22.61 -3.83 -18.22
CA TRP A 63 21.63 -2.86 -18.71
C TRP A 63 22.32 -1.72 -19.49
N HIS A 64 21.97 -1.56 -20.78
CA HIS A 64 22.47 -0.44 -21.58
C HIS A 64 22.05 0.92 -20.99
N VAL A 65 22.92 1.92 -21.10
CA VAL A 65 22.64 3.30 -20.65
C VAL A 65 21.42 3.85 -21.38
N LYS A 66 20.64 4.70 -20.71
CA LYS A 66 19.46 5.34 -21.30
C LYS A 66 19.87 6.23 -22.48
N ARG A 67 19.23 6.06 -23.65
CA ARG A 67 19.39 6.87 -24.87
C ARG A 67 18.26 7.88 -25.03
N ALA A 68 18.44 8.85 -25.94
CA ALA A 68 17.48 9.92 -26.20
C ALA A 68 16.06 9.42 -26.52
N HIS A 69 15.91 8.34 -27.30
CA HIS A 69 14.60 7.76 -27.65
C HIS A 69 13.87 7.13 -26.46
N HIS A 70 14.56 6.83 -25.34
CA HIS A 70 13.91 6.35 -24.13
C HIS A 70 13.17 7.46 -23.35
N ARG A 71 13.33 8.74 -23.71
CA ARG A 71 12.71 9.87 -22.99
C ARG A 71 11.20 9.96 -23.20
N GLY A 72 10.70 9.51 -24.35
CA GLY A 72 9.29 9.60 -24.74
C GLY A 72 8.51 8.30 -24.56
N TRP A 73 8.92 7.41 -23.66
CA TRP A 73 8.26 6.10 -23.53
C TRP A 73 6.77 6.27 -23.19
N PRO A 74 5.85 5.66 -23.97
CA PRO A 74 4.42 5.87 -23.81
C PRO A 74 3.98 5.45 -22.40
N GLN A 75 3.14 6.27 -21.78
CA GLN A 75 2.51 5.89 -20.52
C GLN A 75 1.28 5.04 -20.81
N PRO A 76 0.99 4.02 -19.98
CA PRO A 76 -0.25 3.28 -20.11
C PRO A 76 -1.43 4.22 -19.85
N ASP A 77 -2.40 4.16 -20.74
CA ASP A 77 -3.71 4.81 -20.69
C ASP A 77 -4.73 3.97 -19.93
N ARG A 78 -4.57 2.64 -19.95
CA ARG A 78 -5.43 1.68 -19.26
C ARG A 78 -4.96 1.37 -17.81
N PRO A 79 -5.90 1.05 -16.90
CA PRO A 79 -5.58 0.61 -15.55
C PRO A 79 -4.78 -0.71 -15.55
N SER A 80 -3.96 -0.94 -14.52
CA SER A 80 -3.09 -2.11 -14.40
C SER A 80 -3.87 -3.43 -14.34
N GLU A 81 -5.06 -3.41 -13.75
CA GLU A 81 -5.97 -4.53 -13.61
C GLU A 81 -6.40 -5.08 -14.98
N ALA A 82 -6.55 -4.21 -15.98
CA ALA A 82 -6.86 -4.59 -17.36
C ALA A 82 -5.64 -5.11 -18.15
N ALA A 83 -4.44 -5.08 -17.55
CA ALA A 83 -3.19 -5.50 -18.20
C ALA A 83 -2.65 -6.84 -17.66
N VAL A 84 -3.19 -7.36 -16.55
CA VAL A 84 -2.83 -8.68 -16.00
C VAL A 84 -3.68 -9.73 -16.71
N ILE A 85 -3.04 -10.52 -17.59
CA ILE A 85 -3.62 -11.75 -18.15
C ILE A 85 -3.23 -12.87 -17.18
N ILE A 86 -4.21 -13.56 -16.61
CA ILE A 86 -4.01 -14.76 -15.77
C ILE A 86 -4.14 -15.98 -16.66
#